data_AF-A0A3D2H820-F1
#
_entry.id   AF-A0A3D2H820-F1
#
_cell.length_a   1.000
_cell.length_b   1.000
_cell.length_c   1.000
_cell.angle_alpha   90.00
_cell.angle_beta   90.00
_cell.angle_gamma   90.00
#
_symmetry.space_group_name_H-M   'P 1'
#
loop_
_entity.id
_entity.type
_entity.pdbx_description
1 polymer ?
#
loop_
_entity_poly.entity_id
_entity_poly.type
_entity_poly.pdbx_seq_one_letter_code
_entity_poly.pdbx_strand_id
1 'polypeptide(L)'
;MGNWMAFRNPEDVKEQKSSIFKDYVLPIGALLIPTISFLAQNNSSWWGSLAIAAYVVIVLIFLVVPAIIQGVKKWNAYLKRRQFESNYLPEIFASLRRFQPLMEPNHSDTVWGVWDSASRTSEMQKFIRPSHSHYYTLSAWLEHLQPTISTSTSKNFKLVTSETSAWVQQYVSFCRDGYYQFEFLLQSGQFDESKVREIKQSWNNARDEHNQAITNWKTLCLEVNTSFGENIFNAHYETLKTLE
;
A
#
# COMPACT_ATOMS: atom_id res chain seq x y z
N MET A 1 10.53 -1.85 -22.98
CA MET A 1 9.72 -0.67 -23.33
C MET A 1 8.37 -1.17 -23.79
N GLY A 2 7.36 -1.20 -22.92
CA GLY A 2 6.11 -1.88 -23.23
C GLY A 2 4.91 -1.23 -22.54
N ASN A 3 3.99 -0.75 -23.37
CA ASN A 3 2.58 -0.46 -23.12
C ASN A 3 2.21 0.26 -21.83
N TRP A 4 2.31 1.59 -21.88
CA TRP A 4 1.43 2.45 -21.12
C TRP A 4 -0.02 2.21 -21.60
N MET A 5 -0.82 1.53 -20.76
CA MET A 5 -2.26 1.61 -20.86
C MET A 5 -2.64 3.09 -20.77
N ALA A 6 -3.08 3.66 -21.90
CA ALA A 6 -3.69 4.96 -21.94
C ALA A 6 -4.89 4.93 -20.97
N PHE A 7 -4.74 5.56 -19.81
CA PHE A 7 -5.86 6.01 -19.02
C PHE A 7 -6.73 6.86 -19.93
N ARG A 8 -7.90 6.34 -20.33
CA ARG A 8 -8.93 7.18 -20.94
C ARG A 8 -9.16 8.34 -20.01
N ASN A 9 -8.95 9.55 -20.52
CA ASN A 9 -9.13 10.76 -19.76
C ASN A 9 -10.60 10.78 -19.28
N PRO A 10 -10.90 11.07 -18.00
CA PRO A 10 -12.29 11.19 -17.54
C PRO A 10 -13.11 12.21 -18.36
N GLU A 11 -12.44 13.10 -19.09
CA GLU A 11 -13.05 13.98 -20.10
C GLU A 11 -13.55 13.22 -21.33
N ASP A 12 -12.82 12.21 -21.85
CA ASP A 12 -13.24 11.38 -22.99
C ASP A 12 -14.50 10.57 -22.70
N VAL A 13 -14.68 10.14 -21.44
CA VAL A 13 -15.88 9.41 -20.99
C VAL A 13 -17.08 10.35 -20.87
N LYS A 14 -16.86 11.62 -20.53
CA LYS A 14 -17.91 12.66 -20.53
C LYS A 14 -18.27 13.05 -21.96
N GLU A 15 -17.31 13.21 -22.87
CA GLU A 15 -17.56 13.49 -24.27
C GLU A 15 -18.30 12.35 -24.97
N GLN A 16 -17.95 11.09 -24.71
CA GLN A 16 -18.65 9.95 -25.31
C GLN A 16 -20.11 9.81 -24.83
N LYS A 17 -20.40 10.10 -23.55
CA LYS A 17 -21.79 10.14 -23.03
C LYS A 17 -22.58 11.33 -23.57
N SER A 18 -21.92 12.48 -23.77
CA SER A 18 -22.50 13.69 -24.38
C SER A 18 -22.86 13.47 -25.85
N SER A 19 -21.98 12.80 -26.62
CA SER A 19 -22.22 12.44 -28.03
C SER A 19 -23.42 11.51 -28.16
N ILE A 20 -23.49 10.39 -27.42
CA ILE A 20 -24.62 9.44 -27.56
C ILE A 20 -25.97 10.11 -27.23
N PHE A 21 -26.01 10.99 -26.22
CA PHE A 21 -27.22 11.73 -25.85
C PHE A 21 -27.62 12.75 -26.93
N LYS A 22 -26.66 13.45 -27.53
CA LYS A 22 -26.91 14.43 -28.59
C LYS A 22 -27.23 13.80 -29.94
N ASP A 23 -26.58 12.68 -30.28
CA ASP A 23 -26.62 12.08 -31.62
C ASP A 23 -27.84 11.16 -31.80
N TYR A 24 -28.40 10.60 -30.72
CA TYR A 24 -29.51 9.65 -30.81
C TYR A 24 -30.74 10.09 -30.01
N VAL A 25 -30.58 10.56 -28.77
CA VAL A 25 -31.74 10.85 -27.90
C VAL A 25 -32.43 12.17 -28.30
N LEU A 26 -31.65 13.19 -28.66
CA LEU A 26 -32.16 14.50 -29.08
C LEU A 26 -32.92 14.48 -30.43
N PRO A 27 -32.40 13.89 -31.52
CA PRO A 27 -33.13 13.83 -32.79
C PRO A 27 -34.36 12.91 -32.74
N ILE A 28 -34.31 11.82 -31.97
CA ILE A 28 -35.48 10.95 -31.74
C ILE A 28 -36.54 11.68 -30.91
N GLY A 29 -36.14 12.42 -29.87
CA GLY A 29 -37.05 13.26 -29.09
C GLY A 29 -37.70 14.40 -29.90
N ALA A 30 -36.95 15.01 -30.82
CA ALA A 30 -37.45 16.10 -31.67
C ALA A 30 -38.46 15.63 -32.73
N LEU A 31 -38.29 14.42 -33.28
CA LEU A 31 -39.26 13.80 -34.19
C LEU A 31 -40.55 13.33 -33.49
N LEU A 32 -40.48 13.07 -32.18
CA LEU A 32 -41.56 12.48 -31.39
C LEU A 32 -42.57 13.48 -30.84
N ILE A 33 -42.17 14.71 -30.52
CA ILE A 33 -43.11 15.75 -30.03
C ILE A 33 -44.25 15.98 -31.04
N PRO A 34 -43.99 16.09 -32.37
CA PRO A 34 -45.04 16.15 -33.38
C PRO A 34 -45.89 14.87 -33.47
N THR A 35 -45.28 13.68 -33.37
CA THR A 35 -46.02 12.40 -33.48
C THR A 35 -46.90 12.11 -32.28
N ILE A 36 -46.46 12.48 -31.07
CA ILE A 36 -47.23 12.38 -29.83
C ILE A 36 -48.36 13.42 -29.85
N SER A 37 -48.12 14.65 -30.32
CA SER A 37 -49.19 15.64 -30.54
C SER A 37 -50.23 15.15 -31.55
N PHE A 38 -49.79 14.50 -32.64
CA PHE A 38 -50.68 13.93 -33.65
C PHE A 38 -51.49 12.72 -33.12
N LEU A 39 -50.87 11.87 -32.29
CA LEU A 39 -51.54 10.73 -31.65
C LEU A 39 -52.47 11.15 -30.50
N ALA A 40 -52.11 12.19 -29.74
CA ALA A 40 -52.94 12.71 -28.64
C ALA A 40 -54.20 13.43 -29.15
N GLN A 41 -54.17 14.02 -30.34
CA GLN A 41 -55.36 14.59 -30.99
C GLN A 41 -56.32 13.51 -31.51
N ASN A 42 -55.83 12.31 -31.81
CA ASN A 42 -56.62 11.22 -32.39
C ASN A 42 -56.99 10.18 -31.31
N ASN A 43 -57.93 10.57 -30.45
CA ASN A 43 -58.18 10.05 -29.10
C ASN A 43 -58.86 8.66 -29.01
N SER A 44 -58.43 7.62 -29.75
CA SER A 44 -59.07 6.30 -29.64
C SER A 44 -58.29 5.04 -30.07
N SER A 45 -56.97 5.11 -30.34
CA SER A 45 -56.22 3.89 -30.68
C SER A 45 -55.39 3.39 -29.50
N TRP A 46 -55.80 2.26 -28.92
CA TRP A 46 -55.07 1.54 -27.86
C TRP A 46 -53.60 1.25 -28.23
N TRP A 47 -53.31 1.14 -29.53
CA TRP A 47 -51.95 1.00 -30.07
C TRP A 47 -51.06 2.23 -29.82
N GLY A 48 -51.62 3.45 -29.80
CA GLY A 48 -50.88 4.68 -29.53
C GLY A 48 -50.40 4.76 -28.08
N SER A 49 -51.27 4.41 -27.13
CA SER A 49 -50.89 4.30 -25.71
C SER A 49 -49.87 3.19 -25.48
N LEU A 50 -50.00 2.05 -26.17
CA LEU A 50 -49.03 0.96 -26.12
C LEU A 50 -47.65 1.40 -26.65
N ALA A 51 -47.60 2.16 -27.75
CA ALA A 51 -46.36 2.67 -28.33
C ALA A 51 -45.65 3.68 -27.40
N ILE A 52 -46.41 4.59 -26.78
CA ILE A 52 -45.86 5.55 -25.80
C ILE A 52 -45.34 4.79 -24.57
N ALA A 53 -46.09 3.83 -24.04
CA ALA A 53 -45.68 3.03 -22.90
C ALA A 53 -44.40 2.21 -23.21
N ALA A 54 -44.34 1.56 -24.36
CA ALA A 54 -43.16 0.82 -24.81
C ALA A 54 -41.93 1.74 -24.95
N TYR A 55 -42.10 2.95 -25.50
CA TYR A 55 -41.03 3.91 -25.62
C TYR A 55 -40.50 4.39 -24.26
N VAL A 56 -41.40 4.74 -23.33
CA VAL A 56 -41.01 5.12 -21.96
C VAL A 56 -40.22 4.00 -21.29
N VAL A 57 -40.64 2.74 -21.47
CA VAL A 57 -39.90 1.57 -20.98
C VAL A 57 -38.53 1.45 -21.63
N ILE A 58 -38.42 1.62 -22.96
CA ILE A 58 -37.14 1.57 -23.68
C ILE A 58 -36.20 2.69 -23.18
N VAL A 59 -36.68 3.92 -23.06
CA VAL A 59 -35.88 5.05 -22.56
C VAL A 59 -35.45 4.81 -21.11
N LEU A 60 -36.33 4.29 -20.25
CA LEU A 60 -35.98 3.88 -18.89
C LEU A 60 -34.90 2.80 -18.88
N ILE A 61 -35.00 1.78 -19.73
CA ILE A 61 -33.97 0.75 -19.86
C ILE A 61 -32.63 1.37 -20.27
N PHE A 62 -32.61 2.25 -21.28
CA PHE A 62 -31.39 2.90 -21.74
C PHE A 62 -30.76 3.85 -20.70
N LEU A 63 -31.56 4.46 -19.81
CA LEU A 63 -31.04 5.31 -18.73
C LEU A 63 -30.58 4.50 -17.50
N VAL A 64 -31.35 3.48 -17.12
CA VAL A 64 -31.17 2.74 -15.87
C VAL A 64 -30.14 1.62 -16.02
N VAL A 65 -30.14 0.88 -17.12
CA VAL A 65 -29.23 -0.27 -17.33
C VAL A 65 -27.75 0.15 -17.26
N PRO A 66 -27.29 1.24 -17.90
CA PRO A 66 -25.89 1.67 -17.77
C PRO A 66 -25.50 2.07 -16.35
N ALA A 67 -26.44 2.65 -15.58
CA ALA A 67 -26.22 2.99 -14.18
C ALA A 67 -26.11 1.74 -13.31
N ILE A 68 -26.97 0.73 -13.53
CA ILE A 68 -26.89 -0.57 -12.87
C ILE A 68 -25.57 -1.28 -13.22
N ILE A 69 -25.18 -1.32 -14.49
CA ILE A 69 -23.91 -1.94 -14.91
C ILE A 69 -22.72 -1.25 -14.25
N GLN A 70 -22.71 0.09 -14.19
CA GLN A 70 -21.66 0.84 -13.48
C GLN A 70 -21.67 0.56 -11.97
N GLY A 71 -22.86 0.47 -11.36
CA GLY A 71 -23.04 0.10 -9.95
C GLY A 71 -22.49 -1.28 -9.64
N VAL A 72 -22.84 -2.29 -10.45
CA VAL A 72 -22.34 -3.67 -10.31
C VAL A 72 -20.84 -3.74 -10.54
N LYS A 73 -20.29 -3.01 -11.53
CA LYS A 73 -18.83 -2.95 -11.73
C LYS A 73 -18.10 -2.36 -10.52
N LYS A 74 -18.60 -1.25 -9.97
CA LYS A 74 -18.05 -0.64 -8.75
C LYS A 74 -18.17 -1.56 -7.54
N TRP A 75 -19.31 -2.24 -7.41
CA TRP A 75 -19.55 -3.20 -6.34
C TRP A 75 -18.60 -4.40 -6.42
N ASN A 76 -18.43 -4.98 -7.61
CA ASN A 76 -17.49 -6.08 -7.83
C ASN A 76 -16.03 -5.65 -7.58
N ALA A 77 -15.65 -4.45 -8.00
CA ALA A 77 -14.33 -3.88 -7.68
C ALA A 77 -14.15 -3.69 -6.17
N TYR A 78 -15.18 -3.20 -5.48
CA TYR A 78 -15.19 -3.07 -4.02
C TYR A 78 -15.06 -4.41 -3.30
N LEU A 79 -15.81 -5.44 -3.72
CA LEU A 79 -15.73 -6.79 -3.15
C LEU A 79 -14.35 -7.43 -3.37
N LYS A 80 -13.82 -7.35 -4.59
CA LYS A 80 -12.46 -7.85 -4.91
C LYS A 80 -11.40 -7.18 -4.03
N ARG A 81 -11.51 -5.86 -3.87
CA ARG A 81 -10.60 -5.11 -3.01
C ARG A 81 -10.73 -5.53 -1.54
N ARG A 82 -11.95 -5.68 -1.04
CA ARG A 82 -12.17 -6.14 0.34
C ARG A 82 -11.64 -7.54 0.60
N GLN A 83 -11.79 -8.45 -0.38
CA GLN A 83 -11.25 -9.80 -0.31
C GLN A 83 -9.71 -9.80 -0.34
N PHE A 84 -9.12 -8.98 -1.21
CA PHE A 84 -7.68 -8.76 -1.24
C PHE A 84 -7.15 -8.27 0.11
N GLU A 85 -7.76 -7.22 0.66
CA GLU A 85 -7.36 -6.61 1.93
C GLU A 85 -7.44 -7.63 3.07
N SER A 86 -8.49 -8.46 3.09
CA SER A 86 -8.65 -9.54 4.08
C SER A 86 -7.57 -10.62 3.98
N ASN A 87 -7.03 -10.88 2.79
CA ASN A 87 -6.04 -11.94 2.58
C ASN A 87 -4.63 -11.49 2.96
N TYR A 88 -4.24 -10.25 2.61
CA TYR A 88 -2.88 -9.74 2.80
C TYR A 88 -2.63 -9.09 4.16
N LEU A 89 -3.67 -8.57 4.85
CA LEU A 89 -3.50 -8.01 6.19
C LEU A 89 -2.83 -8.98 7.17
N PRO A 90 -3.27 -10.26 7.28
CA PRO A 90 -2.60 -11.26 8.12
C PRO A 90 -1.13 -11.47 7.79
N GLU A 91 -0.77 -11.49 6.51
CA GLU A 91 0.61 -11.69 6.05
C GLU A 91 1.50 -10.50 6.40
N ILE A 92 0.98 -9.28 6.25
CA ILE A 92 1.65 -8.05 6.69
C ILE A 92 1.93 -8.12 8.19
N PHE A 93 0.99 -8.60 9.01
CA PHE A 93 1.23 -8.74 10.46
C PHE A 93 2.22 -9.84 10.79
N ALA A 94 2.11 -10.99 10.11
CA ALA A 94 3.06 -12.07 10.29
C ALA A 94 4.49 -11.61 9.97
N SER A 95 4.65 -10.76 8.95
CA SER A 95 5.95 -10.18 8.63
C SER A 95 6.40 -9.13 9.64
N LEU A 96 5.52 -8.24 10.12
CA LEU A 96 5.87 -7.24 11.13
C LEU A 96 6.28 -7.87 12.46
N ARG A 97 5.63 -8.97 12.86
CA ARG A 97 6.02 -9.74 14.06
C ARG A 97 7.45 -10.25 14.01
N ARG A 98 8.04 -10.46 12.83
CA ARG A 98 9.44 -10.88 12.69
C ARG A 98 10.42 -9.79 13.12
N PHE A 99 10.01 -8.53 13.14
CA PHE A 99 10.85 -7.43 13.64
C PHE A 99 10.78 -7.27 15.16
N GLN A 100 9.80 -7.88 15.82
CA GLN A 100 9.66 -7.82 17.27
C GLN A 100 10.90 -8.35 18.01
N PRO A 101 11.38 -9.59 17.75
CA PRO A 101 12.59 -10.09 18.41
C PRO A 101 13.82 -9.24 18.07
N LEU A 102 13.90 -8.67 16.87
CA LEU A 102 15.00 -7.78 16.44
C LEU A 102 15.04 -6.45 17.21
N MET A 103 13.93 -6.09 17.84
CA MET A 103 13.75 -4.87 18.60
C MET A 103 13.64 -5.14 20.11
N GLU A 104 13.94 -6.34 20.59
CA GLU A 104 13.88 -6.62 22.03
C GLU A 104 15.09 -6.04 22.79
N PRO A 105 14.89 -5.29 23.90
CA PRO A 105 15.98 -4.62 24.60
C PRO A 105 17.02 -5.56 25.23
N ASN A 106 16.63 -6.80 25.49
CA ASN A 106 17.44 -7.78 26.21
C ASN A 106 18.22 -8.71 25.28
N HIS A 107 18.08 -8.56 23.96
CA HIS A 107 18.71 -9.43 22.98
C HIS A 107 20.03 -8.84 22.46
N SER A 108 21.15 -9.46 22.83
CA SER A 108 22.50 -9.04 22.44
C SER A 108 22.86 -9.38 20.99
N ASP A 109 22.17 -10.34 20.40
CA ASP A 109 22.33 -10.84 19.03
C ASP A 109 21.65 -9.97 17.96
N THR A 110 21.00 -8.88 18.36
CA THR A 110 20.35 -7.95 17.44
C THR A 110 21.27 -6.80 17.05
N VAL A 111 20.96 -6.13 15.93
CA VAL A 111 21.71 -4.94 15.49
C VAL A 111 21.71 -3.87 16.59
N TRP A 112 20.57 -3.71 17.28
CA TRP A 112 20.48 -2.83 18.45
C TRP A 112 21.35 -3.31 19.61
N GLY A 113 21.29 -4.60 19.98
CA GLY A 113 22.06 -5.16 21.07
C GLY A 113 23.57 -5.01 20.89
N VAL A 114 24.07 -5.25 19.67
CA VAL A 114 25.48 -5.04 19.32
C VAL A 114 25.83 -3.55 19.40
N TRP A 115 24.97 -2.68 18.87
CA TRP A 115 25.19 -1.23 18.89
C TRP A 115 25.19 -0.64 20.31
N ASP A 116 24.22 -1.05 21.13
CA ASP A 116 24.08 -0.60 22.52
C ASP A 116 25.20 -1.15 23.41
N SER A 117 25.56 -2.43 23.29
CA SER A 117 26.67 -3.01 24.06
C SER A 117 28.00 -2.33 23.76
N ALA A 118 28.29 -2.04 22.48
CA ALA A 118 29.49 -1.31 22.10
C ALA A 118 29.51 0.10 22.68
N SER A 119 28.36 0.79 22.75
CA SER A 119 28.26 2.13 23.34
C SER A 119 28.58 2.19 24.84
N ARG A 120 28.40 1.07 25.55
CA ARG A 120 28.68 0.95 27.00
C ARG A 120 30.16 0.65 27.28
N THR A 121 30.94 0.33 26.27
CA THR A 121 32.39 0.13 26.40
C THR A 121 33.09 1.49 26.47
N SER A 122 33.85 1.73 27.54
CA SER A 122 34.49 3.03 27.83
C SER A 122 35.34 3.58 26.68
N GLU A 123 36.00 2.70 25.93
CA GLU A 123 36.84 3.04 24.78
C GLU A 123 36.00 3.53 23.58
N MET A 124 34.78 3.01 23.40
CA MET A 124 33.96 3.20 22.20
C MET A 124 32.85 4.23 22.38
N GLN A 125 32.49 4.54 23.64
CA GLN A 125 31.44 5.49 24.02
C GLN A 125 31.59 6.88 23.37
N LYS A 126 32.81 7.28 23.00
CA LYS A 126 33.08 8.56 22.33
C LYS A 126 32.64 8.56 20.86
N PHE A 127 32.65 7.40 20.23
CA PHE A 127 32.41 7.19 18.80
C PHE A 127 31.01 6.63 18.51
N ILE A 128 30.50 5.82 19.43
CA ILE A 128 29.21 5.15 19.32
C ILE A 128 28.20 5.85 20.22
N ARG A 129 27.14 6.37 19.60
CA ARG A 129 26.03 7.05 20.27
C ARG A 129 24.72 6.55 19.66
N PRO A 130 24.18 5.43 20.16
CA PRO A 130 22.89 4.94 19.74
C PRO A 130 21.81 5.92 20.17
N SER A 131 20.78 6.07 19.34
CA SER A 131 19.62 6.90 19.70
C SER A 131 18.59 6.05 20.46
N HIS A 132 18.76 5.92 21.78
CA HIS A 132 17.82 5.16 22.63
C HIS A 132 16.38 5.66 22.49
N SER A 133 16.15 6.97 22.39
CA SER A 133 14.81 7.54 22.22
C SER A 133 14.16 7.13 20.89
N HIS A 134 14.93 7.11 19.80
CA HIS A 134 14.43 6.66 18.51
C HIS A 134 14.11 5.16 18.55
N TYR A 135 14.99 4.36 19.14
CA TYR A 135 14.76 2.93 19.34
C TYR A 135 13.48 2.65 20.14
N TYR A 136 13.29 3.29 21.30
CA TYR A 136 12.09 3.08 22.12
C TYR A 136 10.82 3.56 21.41
N THR A 137 10.90 4.61 20.60
CA THR A 137 9.77 5.07 19.78
C THR A 137 9.39 4.02 18.73
N LEU A 138 10.38 3.44 18.04
CA LEU A 138 10.14 2.37 17.06
C LEU A 138 9.58 1.10 17.71
N SER A 139 10.10 0.71 18.87
CA SER A 139 9.63 -0.45 19.64
C SER A 139 8.19 -0.26 20.12
N ALA A 140 7.89 0.87 20.77
CA ALA A 140 6.55 1.17 21.26
C ALA A 140 5.53 1.24 20.12
N TRP A 141 5.93 1.79 18.97
CA TRP A 141 5.06 1.82 17.81
C TRP A 141 4.73 0.42 17.28
N LEU A 142 5.72 -0.47 17.22
CA LEU A 142 5.51 -1.86 16.79
C LEU A 142 4.54 -2.60 17.73
N GLU A 143 4.70 -2.40 19.04
CA GLU A 143 3.79 -2.93 20.06
C GLU A 143 2.37 -2.38 19.93
N HIS A 144 2.21 -1.10 19.63
CA HIS A 144 0.90 -0.44 19.48
C HIS A 144 0.18 -0.76 18.18
N LEU A 145 0.92 -1.05 17.11
CA LEU A 145 0.30 -1.46 15.86
C LEU A 145 -0.31 -2.86 15.94
N GLN A 146 0.30 -3.78 16.67
CA GLN A 146 -0.18 -5.16 16.73
C GLN A 146 -1.67 -5.28 17.13
N PRO A 147 -2.19 -4.61 18.18
CA PRO A 147 -3.62 -4.62 18.50
C PRO A 147 -4.47 -3.75 17.56
N THR A 148 -3.93 -2.61 17.10
CA THR A 148 -4.65 -1.67 16.21
C THR A 148 -4.98 -2.31 14.87
N ILE A 149 -4.07 -3.12 14.33
CA ILE A 149 -4.32 -3.76 13.04
C ILE A 149 -5.07 -5.08 13.16
N SER A 150 -4.99 -5.76 14.31
CA SER A 150 -5.86 -6.91 14.62
C SER A 150 -7.35 -6.54 14.68
N THR A 151 -7.65 -5.26 14.96
CA THR A 151 -9.02 -4.71 15.01
C THR A 151 -9.37 -3.86 13.77
N SER A 152 -8.41 -3.62 12.89
CA SER A 152 -8.60 -2.77 11.72
C SER A 152 -9.51 -3.44 10.70
N THR A 153 -10.55 -2.70 10.29
CA THR A 153 -11.43 -3.11 9.21
C THR A 153 -10.81 -2.74 7.85
N SER A 154 -11.11 -3.53 6.81
CA SER A 154 -10.75 -3.31 5.39
C SER A 154 -10.71 -1.84 4.91
N LYS A 155 -11.54 -0.96 5.50
CA LYS A 155 -11.62 0.47 5.13
C LYS A 155 -10.31 1.26 5.26
N ASN A 156 -9.32 0.82 6.04
CA ASN A 156 -8.07 1.55 6.27
C ASN A 156 -6.81 0.86 5.72
N PHE A 157 -6.94 -0.12 4.82
CA PHE A 157 -5.79 -0.88 4.29
C PHE A 157 -4.65 0.02 3.80
N LYS A 158 -4.94 0.98 2.92
CA LYS A 158 -3.92 1.90 2.37
C LYS A 158 -3.17 2.71 3.43
N LEU A 159 -3.88 3.11 4.49
CA LEU A 159 -3.28 3.85 5.60
C LEU A 159 -2.31 2.95 6.37
N VAL A 160 -2.79 1.77 6.79
CA VAL A 160 -1.98 0.76 7.49
C VAL A 160 -0.74 0.38 6.70
N THR A 161 -0.87 0.12 5.40
CA THR A 161 0.26 -0.22 4.53
C THR A 161 1.26 0.93 4.41
N SER A 162 0.78 2.18 4.33
CA SER A 162 1.67 3.36 4.28
C SER A 162 2.41 3.58 5.59
N GLU A 163 1.73 3.44 6.73
CA GLU A 163 2.30 3.57 8.07
C GLU A 163 3.35 2.50 8.35
N THR A 164 3.04 1.25 8.02
CA THR A 164 3.96 0.10 8.12
C THR A 164 5.16 0.24 7.20
N SER A 165 4.95 0.69 5.96
CA SER A 165 6.05 0.99 5.04
C SER A 165 6.97 2.07 5.59
N ALA A 166 6.42 3.14 6.17
CA ALA A 166 7.16 4.25 6.74
C ALA A 166 7.96 3.82 7.98
N TRP A 167 7.37 3.02 8.86
CA TRP A 167 8.08 2.51 10.02
C TRP A 167 9.24 1.57 9.66
N VAL A 168 9.05 0.64 8.71
CA VAL A 168 10.16 -0.22 8.26
C VAL A 168 11.28 0.63 7.67
N GLN A 169 10.95 1.71 6.96
CA GLN A 169 11.95 2.64 6.46
C GLN A 169 12.73 3.33 7.59
N GLN A 170 12.05 3.76 8.65
CA GLN A 170 12.70 4.37 9.82
C GLN A 170 13.59 3.36 10.55
N TYR A 171 13.12 2.12 10.71
CA TYR A 171 13.91 1.03 11.28
C TYR A 171 15.18 0.74 10.46
N VAL A 172 15.07 0.64 9.13
CA VAL A 172 16.24 0.45 8.25
C VAL A 172 17.22 1.61 8.38
N SER A 173 16.72 2.85 8.37
CA SER A 173 17.58 4.02 8.55
C SER A 173 18.30 4.01 9.89
N PHE A 174 17.59 3.63 10.96
CA PHE A 174 18.15 3.51 12.30
C PHE A 174 19.29 2.48 12.34
N CYS A 175 19.09 1.28 11.78
CA CYS A 175 20.14 0.26 11.72
C CYS A 175 21.34 0.72 10.86
N ARG A 176 21.08 1.46 9.78
CA ARG A 176 22.11 2.02 8.91
C ARG A 176 22.96 3.08 9.61
N ASP A 177 22.37 3.89 10.48
CA ASP A 177 23.12 4.85 11.29
C ASP A 177 24.10 4.11 12.23
N GLY A 178 23.68 2.98 12.79
CA GLY A 178 24.56 2.09 13.56
C GLY A 178 25.72 1.53 12.73
N TYR A 179 25.45 1.09 11.50
CA TYR A 179 26.49 0.64 10.57
C TYR A 179 27.56 1.71 10.36
N TYR A 180 27.16 2.95 10.05
CA TYR A 180 28.11 4.02 9.78
C TYR A 180 28.94 4.40 11.01
N GLN A 181 28.37 4.32 12.21
CA GLN A 181 29.15 4.55 13.43
C GLN A 181 30.20 3.45 13.65
N PHE A 182 29.85 2.19 13.39
CA PHE A 182 30.82 1.10 13.46
C PHE A 182 31.89 1.19 12.37
N GLU A 183 31.52 1.49 11.13
CA GLU A 183 32.46 1.68 10.03
C GLU A 183 33.47 2.80 10.36
N PHE A 184 32.99 3.93 10.87
CA PHE A 184 33.85 5.03 11.33
C PHE A 184 34.77 4.60 12.47
N LEU A 185 34.25 3.85 13.44
CA LEU A 185 35.03 3.31 14.55
C LEU A 185 36.16 2.41 14.05
N LEU A 186 35.88 1.52 13.11
CA LEU A 186 36.84 0.59 12.53
C LEU A 186 37.94 1.32 11.74
N GLN A 187 37.57 2.36 10.99
CA GLN A 187 38.51 3.18 10.23
C GLN A 187 39.43 4.02 11.12
N SER A 188 39.03 4.32 12.36
CA SER A 188 39.85 5.10 13.29
C SER A 188 41.15 4.40 13.69
N GLY A 189 41.19 3.06 13.65
CA GLY A 189 42.37 2.25 14.00
C GLY A 189 42.79 2.33 15.47
N GLN A 190 41.94 2.86 16.37
CA GLN A 190 42.29 3.15 17.76
C GLN A 190 42.04 2.00 18.74
N PHE A 191 41.59 0.84 18.25
CA PHE A 191 41.11 -0.27 19.07
C PHE A 191 41.96 -1.51 18.89
N ASP A 192 42.03 -2.31 19.95
CA ASP A 192 42.69 -3.62 19.91
C ASP A 192 42.06 -4.53 18.84
N GLU A 193 42.91 -5.27 18.12
CA GLU A 193 42.50 -6.13 17.01
C GLU A 193 41.51 -7.21 17.47
N SER A 194 41.66 -7.70 18.70
CA SER A 194 40.77 -8.69 19.29
C SER A 194 39.32 -8.16 19.40
N LYS A 195 39.15 -6.93 19.92
CA LYS A 195 37.85 -6.28 20.07
C LYS A 195 37.23 -5.90 18.74
N VAL A 196 38.05 -5.43 17.80
CA VAL A 196 37.61 -5.15 16.43
C VAL A 196 37.03 -6.41 15.79
N ARG A 197 37.70 -7.55 15.94
CA ARG A 197 37.23 -8.84 15.41
C ARG A 197 35.92 -9.28 16.07
N GLU A 198 35.79 -9.13 17.38
CA GLU A 198 34.57 -9.47 18.14
C GLU A 198 33.36 -8.65 17.66
N ILE A 199 33.53 -7.34 17.46
CA ILE A 199 32.47 -6.45 16.96
C ILE A 199 32.08 -6.80 15.54
N LYS A 200 33.05 -7.01 14.65
CA LYS A 200 32.78 -7.41 13.26
C LYS A 200 31.97 -8.71 13.22
N GLN A 201 32.36 -9.70 14.02
CA GLN A 201 31.64 -10.97 14.08
C GLN A 201 30.22 -10.79 14.61
N SER A 202 30.07 -10.08 15.72
CA SER A 202 28.77 -9.86 16.37
C SER A 202 27.82 -9.08 15.46
N TRP A 203 28.32 -8.02 14.81
CA TRP A 203 27.56 -7.24 13.84
C TRP A 203 27.14 -8.09 12.65
N ASN A 204 28.08 -8.83 12.03
CA ASN A 204 27.77 -9.61 10.84
C ASN A 204 26.72 -10.70 11.12
N ASN A 205 26.77 -11.33 12.31
CA ASN A 205 25.73 -12.26 12.75
C ASN A 205 24.36 -11.56 12.91
N ALA A 206 24.31 -10.45 13.65
CA ALA A 206 23.08 -9.68 13.88
C ALA A 206 22.47 -9.11 12.59
N ARG A 207 23.33 -8.72 11.65
CA ARG A 207 22.99 -8.19 10.34
C ARG A 207 22.29 -9.23 9.47
N ASP A 208 22.65 -10.49 9.56
CA ASP A 208 22.06 -11.54 8.73
C ASP A 208 20.57 -11.75 9.03
N GLU A 209 20.21 -11.77 10.32
CA GLU A 209 18.81 -11.84 10.74
C GLU A 209 18.01 -10.60 10.31
N HIS A 210 18.60 -9.40 10.48
CA HIS A 210 18.03 -8.16 9.97
C HIS A 210 17.79 -8.21 8.45
N ASN A 211 18.81 -8.59 7.68
CA ASN A 211 18.74 -8.65 6.22
C ASN A 211 17.71 -9.68 5.75
N GLN A 212 17.57 -10.80 6.46
CA GLN A 212 16.53 -11.78 6.19
C GLN A 212 15.13 -11.20 6.44
N ALA A 213 14.90 -10.49 7.55
CA ALA A 213 13.63 -9.83 7.83
C ALA A 213 13.27 -8.78 6.78
N ILE A 214 14.24 -7.94 6.37
CA ILE A 214 14.06 -6.93 5.32
C ILE A 214 13.78 -7.56 3.96
N THR A 215 14.47 -8.64 3.61
CA THR A 215 14.25 -9.34 2.33
C THR A 215 12.86 -9.97 2.26
N ASN A 216 12.41 -10.57 3.36
CA ASN A 216 11.06 -11.11 3.48
C ASN A 216 10.00 -10.01 3.34
N TRP A 217 10.18 -8.90 4.05
CA TRP A 217 9.28 -7.74 3.96
C TRP A 217 9.22 -7.17 2.53
N LYS A 218 10.38 -6.96 1.90
CA LYS A 218 10.48 -6.50 0.52
C LYS A 218 9.74 -7.41 -0.46
N THR A 219 9.89 -8.72 -0.30
CA THR A 219 9.21 -9.72 -1.15
C THR A 219 7.70 -9.60 -1.00
N LEU A 220 7.19 -9.50 0.22
CA LEU A 220 5.77 -9.29 0.50
C LEU A 220 5.27 -7.96 -0.09
N CYS A 221 6.01 -6.87 0.05
CA CYS A 221 5.63 -5.57 -0.53
C CYS A 221 5.51 -5.63 -2.06
N LEU A 222 6.44 -6.32 -2.72
CA LEU A 222 6.40 -6.51 -4.18
C LEU A 222 5.21 -7.36 -4.60
N GLU A 223 4.90 -8.42 -3.87
CA GLU A 223 3.74 -9.28 -4.12
C GLU A 223 2.43 -8.52 -3.94
N VAL A 224 2.30 -7.73 -2.87
CA VAL A 224 1.13 -6.88 -2.63
C VAL A 224 0.97 -5.83 -3.73
N ASN A 225 2.03 -5.11 -4.09
CA ASN A 225 1.98 -4.10 -5.15
C ASN A 225 1.59 -4.71 -6.50
N THR A 226 2.15 -5.87 -6.84
CA THR A 226 1.84 -6.60 -8.08
C THR A 226 0.39 -7.07 -8.10
N SER A 227 -0.07 -7.66 -7.00
CA SER A 227 -1.41 -8.24 -6.90
C SER A 227 -2.51 -7.17 -6.74
N PHE A 228 -2.20 -6.02 -6.15
CA PHE A 228 -3.12 -4.88 -6.06
C PHE A 228 -3.15 -4.05 -7.36
N GLY A 229 -2.05 -4.05 -8.13
CA GLY A 229 -1.91 -3.25 -9.35
C GLY A 229 -1.61 -1.76 -9.11
N GLU A 230 -1.28 -1.38 -7.88
CA GLU A 230 -0.82 -0.04 -7.51
C GLU A 230 0.40 -0.16 -6.58
N ASN A 231 1.29 0.83 -6.62
CA ASN A 231 2.41 0.93 -5.69
C ASN A 231 1.93 1.49 -4.35
N ILE A 232 1.51 0.61 -3.45
CA ILE A 232 1.04 0.97 -2.10
C ILE A 232 2.21 0.95 -1.12
N PHE A 233 3.10 -0.03 -1.23
CA PHE A 233 4.30 -0.14 -0.42
C PHE A 233 5.52 0.46 -1.12
N ASN A 234 6.41 1.06 -0.34
CA ASN A 234 7.78 1.29 -0.79
C ASN A 234 8.50 -0.07 -0.81
N ALA A 235 8.97 -0.53 -1.97
CA ALA A 235 9.67 -1.82 -2.09
C ALA A 235 11.20 -1.67 -2.11
N HIS A 236 11.71 -0.45 -1.92
CA HIS A 236 13.13 -0.15 -1.96
C HIS A 236 13.70 0.01 -0.56
N TYR A 237 14.02 -1.12 0.06
CA TYR A 237 14.74 -1.18 1.32
C TYR A 237 16.20 -1.60 1.05
N GLU A 238 17.13 -0.85 1.63
CA GLU A 238 18.56 -1.17 1.60
C GLU A 238 18.88 -2.21 2.69
N THR A 239 19.64 -3.24 2.33
CA THR A 239 20.20 -4.19 3.29
C THR A 239 21.49 -3.65 3.89
N LEU A 240 21.77 -4.00 5.14
CA LEU A 240 23.02 -3.64 5.81
C LEU A 240 24.20 -4.38 5.17
N LYS A 241 25.35 -3.69 5.09
CA LYS A 241 26.60 -4.24 4.57
C LYS A 241 27.39 -5.00 5.64
N THR A 242 28.33 -5.84 5.20
CA THR A 242 29.36 -6.43 6.07
C THR A 242 30.23 -5.32 6.64
N LEU A 243 30.65 -5.46 7.89
CA LEU A 243 31.79 -4.68 8.40
C LEU A 243 33.08 -5.40 8.01
N GLU A 244 33.95 -4.71 7.27
CA GLU A 244 35.24 -5.20 6.77
C GLU A 244 36.43 -4.78 7.62
#